data_AF-A0A9W2ZFK2-F1
#
_entry.id   AF-A0A9W2ZFK2-F1
#
_cell.length_a   1.000
_cell.length_b   1.000
_cell.length_c   1.000
_cell.angle_alpha   90.00
_cell.angle_beta   90.00
_cell.angle_gamma   90.00
#
_symmetry.space_group_name_H-M   'P 1'
#
loop_
_entity.id
_entity.type
_entity.pdbx_description
1 polymer ?
#
loop_
_entity_poly.entity_id
_entity_poly.type
_entity_poly.pdbx_seq_one_letter_code
_entity_poly.pdbx_strand_id
1 'polypeptide(L)'
;MGLHVHEYFCDKCILFFVLFLVCCQPTAADVSTTTTTITTNIVTQPMKVSMVCPPYTWGTNCDQSCINCSDHCDQDLGICKHCKPGHKYPFSSCTQECDTYEFGRDCEGRCLRKCGTDCLERKQGICPVNIWYYTFIFVMGLFMLTALRIIFDLHRVGKVKSIKVKLKVKVDQGRPFKPALLSPVFFQRPSELDKKHSTGRKQDLLQELNARKISSLGGTGDSLA
;
A
#
# COMPACT_ATOMS: atom_id res chain seq x y z
N MET A 1 -9.34 -16.16 7.00
CA MET A 1 -8.15 -16.08 7.88
C MET A 1 -6.92 -16.34 7.02
N GLY A 2 -6.30 -15.27 6.54
CA GLY A 2 -5.18 -15.31 5.59
C GLY A 2 -3.86 -15.23 6.33
N LEU A 3 -3.01 -16.24 6.15
CA LEU A 3 -1.62 -16.24 6.59
C LEU A 3 -0.86 -15.26 5.69
N HIS A 4 -0.40 -14.14 6.26
CA HIS A 4 0.61 -13.31 5.65
C HIS A 4 1.97 -14.01 5.83
N VAL A 5 2.49 -14.55 4.73
CA VAL A 5 3.87 -15.00 4.64
C VAL A 5 4.75 -13.75 4.60
N HIS A 6 5.58 -13.58 5.63
CA HIS A 6 6.67 -12.60 5.64
C HIS A 6 7.74 -13.08 4.65
N GLU A 7 7.75 -12.54 3.44
CA GLU A 7 8.89 -12.67 2.52
C GLU A 7 10.01 -11.75 3.02
N TYR A 8 10.93 -12.28 3.81
CA TYR A 8 12.25 -11.68 3.99
C TYR A 8 13.06 -11.89 2.71
N PHE A 9 13.26 -10.81 1.95
CA PHE A 9 14.21 -10.76 0.85
C PHE A 9 15.64 -10.94 1.41
N CYS A 10 16.16 -12.15 1.33
CA CYS A 10 17.56 -12.45 1.60
C CYS A 10 18.29 -12.53 0.24
N ASP A 11 18.74 -11.38 -0.26
CA ASP A 11 19.21 -11.20 -1.64
C ASP A 11 20.66 -11.70 -1.90
N LYS A 12 21.14 -12.68 -1.13
CA LYS A 12 22.48 -13.30 -1.31
C LYS A 12 22.56 -14.82 -1.05
N CYS A 13 21.48 -15.56 -1.27
CA CYS A 13 21.49 -17.04 -1.12
C CYS A 13 21.16 -17.81 -2.40
N ILE A 14 21.55 -17.31 -3.57
CA ILE A 14 21.54 -18.08 -4.82
C ILE A 14 22.96 -18.52 -5.12
N LEU A 15 23.40 -19.60 -4.47
CA LEU A 15 24.28 -20.66 -4.97
C LEU A 15 24.69 -21.54 -3.78
N PHE A 16 23.84 -22.42 -3.27
CA PHE A 16 24.24 -23.64 -2.54
C PHE A 16 22.98 -24.45 -2.20
N PHE A 17 22.36 -25.03 -3.23
CA PHE A 17 21.10 -25.79 -3.12
C PHE A 17 21.34 -27.27 -3.42
N VAL A 18 22.19 -27.95 -2.64
CA VAL A 18 22.22 -29.44 -2.63
C VAL A 18 22.49 -30.07 -1.26
N LEU A 19 22.81 -29.32 -0.19
CA LEU A 19 23.34 -29.98 1.01
C LEU A 19 22.86 -29.47 2.38
N PHE A 20 21.56 -29.21 2.57
CA PHE A 20 21.01 -29.14 3.93
C PHE A 20 19.61 -29.76 4.00
N LEU A 21 19.61 -31.09 4.03
CA LEU A 21 18.47 -31.95 4.37
C LEU A 21 18.63 -32.41 5.83
N VAL A 22 18.88 -31.50 6.77
CA VAL A 22 19.19 -31.88 8.16
C VAL A 22 18.65 -30.84 9.16
N CYS A 23 17.76 -31.33 10.04
CA CYS A 23 17.36 -30.81 11.36
C CYS A 23 16.41 -29.60 11.45
N CYS A 24 15.10 -29.89 11.38
CA CYS A 24 14.12 -29.22 12.25
C CYS A 24 13.19 -30.29 12.85
N GLN A 25 13.53 -30.75 14.05
CA GLN A 25 12.62 -31.55 14.87
C GLN A 25 11.63 -30.62 15.60
N PRO A 26 10.35 -30.98 15.69
CA PRO A 26 9.38 -30.24 16.49
C PRO A 26 9.59 -30.54 17.98
N THR A 27 10.02 -29.55 18.76
CA THR A 27 9.95 -29.60 20.23
C THR A 27 8.51 -29.32 20.65
N ALA A 28 7.83 -30.35 21.14
CA ALA A 28 6.59 -30.23 21.86
C ALA A 28 6.82 -29.33 23.09
N ALA A 29 6.14 -28.19 23.14
CA ALA A 29 6.13 -27.33 24.32
C ALA A 29 5.01 -27.82 25.24
N ASP A 30 5.39 -28.35 26.41
CA ASP A 30 4.47 -28.75 27.46
C ASP A 30 3.76 -27.51 28.05
N VAL A 31 2.44 -27.46 27.87
CA VAL A 31 1.55 -26.49 28.51
C VAL A 31 1.40 -26.87 29.99
N SER A 32 2.20 -26.26 30.84
CA SER A 32 2.03 -26.32 32.30
C SER A 32 0.93 -25.34 32.74
N THR A 33 -0.29 -25.86 32.88
CA THR A 33 -1.42 -25.17 33.50
C THR A 33 -1.14 -25.00 34.99
N THR A 34 -0.68 -23.80 35.38
CA THR A 34 -0.43 -23.47 36.78
C THR A 34 -1.74 -22.95 37.39
N THR A 35 -2.45 -23.82 38.09
CA THR A 35 -3.65 -23.49 38.86
C THR A 35 -3.25 -22.62 40.05
N THR A 36 -3.44 -21.31 39.92
CA THR A 36 -3.12 -20.35 40.99
C THR A 36 -4.31 -20.27 41.94
N THR A 37 -4.20 -20.92 43.10
CA THR A 37 -5.19 -20.83 44.18
C THR A 37 -5.12 -19.43 44.80
N ILE A 38 -6.10 -18.59 44.49
CA ILE A 38 -6.19 -17.23 45.03
C ILE A 38 -6.63 -17.31 46.50
N THR A 39 -5.67 -17.24 47.42
CA THR A 39 -5.93 -17.06 48.85
C THR A 39 -6.12 -15.56 49.12
N THR A 40 -7.36 -15.14 49.36
CA THR A 40 -7.75 -13.76 49.67
C THR A 40 -7.36 -13.38 51.10
N ASN A 41 -6.08 -13.10 51.33
CA ASN A 41 -5.66 -12.40 52.55
C ASN A 41 -5.98 -10.91 52.36
N ILE A 42 -7.06 -10.46 53.00
CA ILE A 42 -7.49 -9.06 53.04
C ILE A 42 -6.45 -8.28 53.87
N VAL A 43 -5.35 -7.88 53.24
CA VAL A 43 -4.38 -6.94 53.80
C VAL A 43 -4.98 -5.56 53.64
N THR A 44 -5.47 -5.00 54.74
CA THR A 44 -5.95 -3.62 54.84
C THR A 44 -4.76 -2.69 54.64
N GLN A 45 -4.43 -2.34 53.40
CA GLN A 45 -3.38 -1.35 53.12
C GLN A 45 -3.93 0.05 53.35
N PRO A 46 -3.12 0.96 53.94
CA PRO A 46 -3.53 2.34 54.15
C PRO A 46 -3.89 2.98 52.82
N MET A 47 -5.06 3.59 52.74
CA MET A 47 -5.52 4.35 51.58
C MET A 47 -4.47 5.42 51.25
N LYS A 48 -3.71 5.18 50.18
CA LYS A 48 -2.76 6.13 49.63
C LYS A 48 -3.57 7.33 49.13
N VAL A 49 -3.37 8.50 49.74
CA VAL A 49 -3.99 9.75 49.29
C VAL A 49 -3.56 9.96 47.85
N SER A 50 -4.49 9.78 46.92
CA SER A 50 -4.27 9.95 45.49
C SER A 50 -4.05 11.45 45.24
N MET A 51 -2.85 11.80 44.77
CA MET A 51 -2.53 13.15 44.34
C MET A 51 -3.21 13.38 42.99
N VAL A 52 -4.10 14.36 42.91
CA VAL A 52 -4.80 14.68 41.66
C VAL A 52 -3.81 15.21 40.64
N CYS A 53 -3.62 14.48 39.55
CA CYS A 53 -2.74 14.91 38.47
C CYS A 53 -3.41 15.94 37.55
N PRO A 54 -2.64 16.86 36.94
CA PRO A 54 -3.12 17.69 35.85
C PRO A 54 -3.72 16.85 34.70
N PRO A 55 -4.63 17.42 33.90
CA PRO A 55 -5.15 16.76 32.72
C PRO A 55 -4.03 16.19 31.82
N TYR A 56 -4.23 14.98 31.31
CA TYR A 56 -3.29 14.26 30.44
C TYR A 56 -1.94 13.87 31.06
N THR A 57 -1.85 13.84 32.39
CA THR A 57 -0.69 13.34 33.12
C THR A 57 -1.10 12.25 34.12
N TRP A 58 -0.19 11.34 34.43
CA TRP A 58 -0.45 10.21 35.31
C TRP A 58 0.81 9.73 36.04
N GLY A 59 0.62 8.87 37.05
CA GLY A 59 1.69 8.28 37.86
C GLY A 59 1.93 9.01 39.18
N THR A 60 2.87 8.51 39.99
CA THR A 60 3.03 8.92 41.40
C THR A 60 3.38 10.40 41.63
N ASN A 61 3.95 11.07 40.64
CA ASN A 61 4.21 12.52 40.64
C ASN A 61 3.68 13.22 39.39
N CYS A 62 2.80 12.56 38.63
CA CYS A 62 2.31 13.08 37.35
C CYS A 62 3.42 13.29 36.29
N ASP A 63 4.52 12.53 36.40
CA ASP A 63 5.68 12.63 35.50
C ASP A 63 5.43 12.01 34.12
N GLN A 64 4.38 11.18 33.98
CA GLN A 64 4.06 10.51 32.73
C GLN A 64 2.95 11.24 32.00
N SER A 65 3.05 11.29 30.66
CA SER A 65 2.06 11.96 29.82
C SER A 65 1.22 10.95 29.04
N CYS A 66 -0.07 11.28 28.86
CA CYS A 66 -1.00 10.55 28.00
C CYS A 66 -1.61 11.50 26.96
N ILE A 67 -0.78 12.42 26.44
CA ILE A 67 -1.19 13.47 25.49
C ILE A 67 -1.78 12.91 24.19
N ASN A 68 -1.46 11.65 23.85
CA ASN A 68 -1.94 10.96 22.66
C ASN A 68 -3.32 10.33 22.85
N CYS A 69 -3.96 10.50 24.00
CA CYS A 69 -5.29 9.99 24.26
C CYS A 69 -6.35 10.96 23.75
N SER A 70 -7.44 10.42 23.18
CA SER A 70 -8.54 11.25 22.66
C SER A 70 -9.20 12.03 23.79
N ASP A 71 -9.36 11.37 24.94
CA ASP A 71 -9.95 11.90 26.17
C ASP A 71 -8.90 11.88 27.30
N HIS A 72 -9.28 12.34 28.49
CA HIS A 72 -8.43 12.20 29.69
C HIS A 72 -8.13 10.72 29.96
N CYS A 73 -6.88 10.42 30.29
CA CYS A 73 -6.48 9.09 30.74
C CYS A 73 -6.73 8.91 32.24
N ASP A 74 -6.76 7.65 32.66
CA ASP A 74 -6.74 7.26 34.06
C ASP A 74 -5.48 7.83 34.75
N GLN A 75 -5.64 8.53 35.87
CA GLN A 75 -4.53 9.23 36.54
C GLN A 75 -3.60 8.27 37.29
N ASP A 76 -4.09 7.09 37.67
CA ASP A 76 -3.32 6.10 38.42
C ASP A 76 -2.57 5.16 37.47
N LEU A 77 -3.21 4.77 36.35
CA LEU A 77 -2.70 3.74 35.43
C LEU A 77 -2.25 4.28 34.06
N GLY A 78 -2.63 5.51 33.70
CA GLY A 78 -2.33 6.07 32.38
C GLY A 78 -3.11 5.42 31.23
N ILE A 79 -4.17 4.68 31.52
CA ILE A 79 -4.96 3.95 30.53
C ILE A 79 -5.93 4.91 29.85
N CYS A 80 -6.05 4.76 28.53
CA CYS A 80 -6.90 5.60 27.70
C CYS A 80 -8.09 4.81 27.19
N LYS A 81 -9.24 5.48 27.01
CA LYS A 81 -10.41 4.86 26.39
C LYS A 81 -10.20 4.65 24.89
N HIS A 82 -9.63 5.66 24.23
CA HIS A 82 -9.28 5.68 22.81
C HIS A 82 -8.01 6.50 22.59
N CYS A 83 -7.19 6.07 21.63
CA CYS A 83 -6.03 6.81 21.15
C CYS A 83 -6.41 7.83 20.07
N LYS A 84 -5.65 8.93 19.99
CA LYS A 84 -5.74 9.87 18.88
C LYS A 84 -5.37 9.17 17.56
N PRO A 85 -5.89 9.64 16.41
CA PRO A 85 -5.58 9.03 15.13
C PRO A 85 -4.07 9.02 14.88
N GLY A 86 -3.54 7.86 14.47
CA GLY A 86 -2.10 7.65 14.28
C GLY A 86 -1.37 7.00 15.47
N HIS A 87 -2.04 6.74 16.60
CA HIS A 87 -1.48 6.06 17.77
C HIS A 87 -2.33 4.85 18.19
N LYS A 88 -1.69 3.89 18.88
CA LYS A 88 -2.32 2.66 19.41
C LYS A 88 -1.79 2.29 20.80
N TYR A 89 -2.39 1.24 21.35
CA TYR A 89 -2.19 0.71 22.71
C TYR A 89 -2.76 1.64 23.79
N PRO A 90 -4.09 1.64 23.98
CA PRO A 90 -4.74 2.41 25.03
C PRO A 90 -4.20 2.11 26.44
N PHE A 91 -3.75 0.88 26.69
CA PHE A 91 -3.19 0.45 27.98
C PHE A 91 -1.79 0.99 28.27
N SER A 92 -1.10 1.55 27.28
CA SER A 92 0.23 2.15 27.41
C SER A 92 0.21 3.63 27.06
N SER A 93 -0.88 4.32 27.43
CA SER A 93 -1.08 5.76 27.20
C SER A 93 -0.96 6.21 25.74
N CYS A 94 -1.22 5.31 24.79
CA CYS A 94 -1.13 5.60 23.36
C CYS A 94 0.26 6.13 22.93
N THR A 95 1.33 5.62 23.55
CA THR A 95 2.71 6.05 23.27
C THR A 95 3.23 5.56 21.92
N GLN A 96 2.68 4.47 21.38
CA GLN A 96 3.13 3.90 20.11
C GLN A 96 2.34 4.47 18.94
N GLU A 97 3.05 4.77 17.85
CA GLU A 97 2.44 5.11 16.57
C GLU A 97 1.82 3.87 15.89
N CYS A 98 0.89 4.10 14.96
CA CYS A 98 0.36 3.03 14.11
C CYS A 98 1.48 2.36 13.32
N ASP A 99 1.37 1.05 13.10
CA ASP A 99 2.35 0.34 12.27
C ASP A 99 2.17 0.67 10.79
N THR A 100 3.10 0.17 9.97
CA THR A 100 2.96 0.19 8.52
C THR A 100 1.64 -0.45 8.10
N TYR A 101 0.94 0.17 7.16
CA TYR A 101 -0.38 -0.23 6.67
C TYR A 101 -1.55 -0.06 7.63
N GLU A 102 -1.37 0.62 8.76
CA GLU A 102 -2.44 0.97 9.69
C GLU A 102 -2.73 2.48 9.69
N PHE A 103 -4.00 2.86 9.89
CA PHE A 103 -4.38 4.27 10.02
C PHE A 103 -5.63 4.48 10.89
N GLY A 104 -5.85 5.72 11.32
CA GLY A 104 -7.07 6.12 12.03
C GLY A 104 -6.95 6.02 13.55
N ARG A 105 -8.10 6.10 14.23
CA ARG A 105 -8.24 5.94 15.69
C ARG A 105 -7.87 4.52 16.07
N ASP A 106 -7.06 4.36 17.13
CA ASP A 106 -6.60 3.05 17.63
C ASP A 106 -5.95 2.17 16.53
N CYS A 107 -5.54 2.77 15.41
CA CYS A 107 -4.96 2.08 14.25
C CYS A 107 -5.85 0.97 13.64
N GLU A 108 -7.18 1.06 13.80
CA GLU A 108 -8.12 0.03 13.32
C GLU A 108 -8.24 -0.02 11.77
N GLY A 109 -7.92 1.09 11.09
CA GLY A 109 -7.99 1.19 9.63
C GLY A 109 -6.81 0.51 8.94
N ARG A 110 -7.04 -0.08 7.77
CA ARG A 110 -6.00 -0.75 6.96
C ARG A 110 -5.75 -0.04 5.64
N CYS A 111 -4.54 0.48 5.44
CA CYS A 111 -4.13 1.19 4.22
C CYS A 111 -4.22 0.32 2.97
N LEU A 112 -3.82 -0.96 3.07
CA LEU A 112 -3.91 -1.90 1.95
C LEU A 112 -5.34 -2.05 1.42
N ARG A 113 -6.36 -1.96 2.29
CA ARG A 113 -7.76 -2.04 1.85
C ARG A 113 -8.25 -0.74 1.21
N LYS A 114 -7.78 0.41 1.69
CA LYS A 114 -8.22 1.74 1.22
C LYS A 114 -7.46 2.22 -0.02
N CYS A 115 -6.15 2.02 -0.04
CA CYS A 115 -5.23 2.57 -1.02
C CYS A 115 -4.57 1.51 -1.91
N GLY A 116 -4.56 0.24 -1.50
CA GLY A 116 -3.78 -0.82 -2.16
C GLY A 116 -2.27 -0.79 -1.83
N THR A 117 -1.80 0.29 -1.20
CA THR A 117 -0.43 0.53 -0.75
C THR A 117 -0.43 1.12 0.66
N ASP A 118 0.74 1.41 1.24
CA ASP A 118 0.79 2.12 2.53
C ASP A 118 0.22 3.54 2.39
N CYS A 119 -0.40 4.05 3.45
CA CYS A 119 -0.91 5.41 3.47
C CYS A 119 0.25 6.40 3.57
N LEU A 120 0.12 7.54 2.91
CA LEU A 120 1.05 8.66 3.08
C LEU A 120 0.94 9.25 4.51
N GLU A 121 -0.28 9.32 5.05
CA GLU A 121 -0.55 9.80 6.41
C GLU A 121 -1.37 8.77 7.19
N ARG A 122 -0.84 8.31 8.34
CA ARG A 122 -1.48 7.31 9.21
C ARG A 122 -2.63 7.86 10.07
N LYS A 123 -2.75 9.19 10.21
CA LYS A 123 -3.85 9.79 10.99
C LYS A 123 -5.19 9.63 10.28
N GLN A 124 -5.25 10.00 9.01
CA GLN A 124 -6.49 9.99 8.21
C GLN A 124 -6.52 8.87 7.15
N GLY A 125 -5.39 8.19 6.94
CA GLY A 125 -5.21 7.20 5.90
C GLY A 125 -5.27 7.83 4.50
N ILE A 126 -4.54 8.92 4.28
CA ILE A 126 -4.47 9.57 2.97
C ILE A 126 -3.64 8.68 2.05
N CYS A 127 -4.20 8.33 0.89
CA CYS A 127 -3.51 7.51 -0.10
C CYS A 127 -2.51 8.35 -0.91
N PRO A 128 -1.37 7.77 -1.33
CA PRO A 128 -0.49 8.45 -2.27
C PRO A 128 -1.25 8.72 -3.58
N VAL A 129 -1.40 10.00 -3.94
CA VAL A 129 -2.00 10.37 -5.22
C VAL A 129 -1.04 9.99 -6.34
N ASN A 130 -1.57 9.32 -7.35
CA ASN A 130 -0.77 8.91 -8.51
C ASN A 130 -0.56 10.14 -9.41
N ILE A 131 0.47 10.94 -9.09
CA ILE A 131 0.77 12.23 -9.75
C ILE A 131 0.82 12.08 -11.27
N TRP A 132 1.35 10.95 -11.75
CA TRP A 132 1.44 10.60 -13.17
C TRP A 132 0.10 10.70 -13.92
N TYR A 133 -1.00 10.30 -13.27
CA TYR A 133 -2.33 10.36 -13.85
C TYR A 133 -2.78 11.81 -14.10
N TYR A 134 -2.60 12.69 -13.11
CA TYR A 134 -2.96 14.11 -13.24
C TYR A 134 -2.06 14.85 -14.21
N THR A 135 -0.75 14.57 -14.20
CA THR A 135 0.17 15.15 -15.19
C THR A 135 -0.20 14.71 -16.60
N PHE A 136 -0.61 13.46 -16.79
CA PHE A 136 -1.03 12.96 -18.10
C PHE A 136 -2.32 13.64 -18.59
N ILE A 137 -3.34 13.73 -17.74
CA ILE A 137 -4.59 14.45 -18.06
C ILE A 137 -4.31 15.91 -18.39
N PHE A 138 -3.48 16.57 -17.61
CA PHE A 138 -3.13 17.97 -17.82
C PHE A 138 -2.41 18.17 -19.17
N VAL A 139 -1.41 17.33 -19.48
CA VAL A 139 -0.69 17.38 -20.76
C VAL A 139 -1.62 17.09 -21.93
N MET A 140 -2.49 16.09 -21.82
CA MET A 140 -3.49 15.79 -22.86
C MET A 140 -4.50 16.93 -23.04
N GLY A 141 -4.93 17.56 -21.94
CA GLY A 141 -5.79 18.74 -21.98
C GLY A 141 -5.13 19.92 -22.70
N LEU A 142 -3.86 20.21 -22.40
CA LEU A 142 -3.09 21.23 -23.10
C LEU A 142 -2.96 20.91 -24.59
N PHE A 143 -2.66 19.65 -24.94
CA PHE A 143 -2.57 19.22 -26.33
C PHE A 143 -3.90 19.42 -27.07
N MET A 144 -5.03 19.03 -26.46
CA MET A 144 -6.36 19.24 -27.03
C MET A 144 -6.68 20.73 -27.22
N LEU A 145 -6.32 21.59 -26.27
CA LEU A 145 -6.49 23.04 -26.42
C LEU A 145 -5.65 23.61 -27.57
N THR A 146 -4.40 23.15 -27.72
CA THR A 146 -3.56 23.57 -28.86
C THR A 146 -4.11 23.08 -30.20
N ALA A 147 -4.61 21.84 -30.26
CA ALA A 147 -5.23 21.30 -31.47
C ALA A 147 -6.50 22.07 -31.87
N LEU A 148 -7.36 22.43 -30.89
CA LEU A 148 -8.54 23.25 -31.13
C LEU A 148 -8.20 24.64 -31.66
N ARG A 149 -7.11 25.26 -31.17
CA ARG A 149 -6.61 26.54 -31.70
C ARG A 149 -6.19 26.40 -33.16
N ILE A 150 -5.41 25.37 -33.49
CA ILE A 150 -4.99 25.09 -34.87
C ILE A 150 -6.21 24.89 -35.79
N ILE A 151 -7.19 24.09 -35.37
CA ILE A 151 -8.42 23.86 -36.15
C ILE A 151 -9.21 25.16 -36.35
N PHE A 152 -9.34 25.99 -35.31
CA PHE A 152 -10.04 27.26 -35.40
C PHE A 152 -9.32 28.25 -36.34
N ASP A 153 -8.00 28.30 -36.28
CA ASP A 153 -7.18 29.10 -37.19
C ASP A 153 -7.30 28.60 -38.63
N LEU A 154 -7.28 27.28 -38.86
CA LEU A 154 -7.55 26.68 -40.17
C LEU A 154 -8.96 27.01 -40.68
N HIS A 155 -9.97 27.04 -39.80
CA HIS A 155 -11.34 27.40 -40.18
C HIS A 155 -11.47 28.90 -40.48
N ARG A 156 -10.73 29.77 -39.78
CA ARG A 156 -10.63 31.20 -40.13
C ARG A 156 -10.00 31.39 -41.50
N VAL A 157 -8.92 30.65 -41.81
CA VAL A 157 -8.24 30.71 -43.11
C VAL A 157 -9.07 30.06 -44.22
N GLY A 158 -9.88 29.04 -43.94
CA GLY A 158 -10.76 28.38 -44.91
C GLY A 158 -11.91 29.25 -45.45
N LYS A 159 -12.19 30.41 -44.82
CA LYS A 159 -13.09 31.43 -45.38
C LYS A 159 -12.39 32.44 -46.30
N VAL A 160 -11.10 32.28 -46.58
CA VAL A 160 -10.42 33.03 -47.63
C VAL A 160 -11.03 32.61 -48.96
N LYS A 161 -11.98 33.44 -49.43
CA LYS A 161 -12.63 33.36 -50.74
C LYS A 161 -11.61 32.93 -51.78
N SER A 162 -11.95 31.90 -52.56
CA SER A 162 -11.24 31.42 -53.74
C SER A 162 -10.51 32.57 -54.44
N ILE A 163 -9.21 32.72 -54.14
CA ILE A 163 -8.36 33.63 -54.88
C ILE A 163 -8.19 32.92 -56.22
N LYS A 164 -8.83 33.45 -57.27
CA LYS A 164 -8.51 33.09 -58.66
C LYS A 164 -7.07 33.52 -58.91
N VAL A 165 -6.13 32.69 -58.52
CA VAL A 165 -4.73 32.86 -58.88
C VAL A 165 -4.66 32.54 -60.38
N LYS A 166 -4.59 33.58 -61.21
CA LYS A 166 -4.13 33.45 -62.60
C LYS A 166 -2.65 33.08 -62.55
N LEU A 167 -2.36 31.81 -62.34
CA LEU A 167 -1.03 31.25 -62.50
C LEU A 167 -0.68 31.35 -63.99
N LYS A 168 0.06 32.40 -64.36
CA LYS A 168 0.87 32.40 -65.57
C LYS A 168 2.04 31.47 -65.30
N VAL A 169 1.84 30.19 -65.58
CA VAL A 169 2.93 29.22 -65.63
C VAL A 169 3.81 29.61 -66.82
N LYS A 170 4.96 30.23 -66.54
CA LYS A 170 6.07 30.22 -67.49
C LYS A 170 6.73 28.85 -67.37
N VAL A 171 6.52 28.03 -68.39
CA VAL A 171 7.22 26.77 -68.57
C VAL A 171 8.63 27.13 -69.01
N ASP A 172 9.57 27.21 -68.06
CA ASP A 172 10.99 27.22 -68.39
C ASP A 172 11.38 25.78 -68.78
N GLN A 173 11.40 25.54 -70.08
CA GLN A 173 11.95 24.32 -70.65
C GLN A 173 13.46 24.29 -70.39
N GLY A 174 13.93 23.22 -69.76
CA GLY A 174 15.30 22.75 -69.92
C GLY A 174 16.23 23.02 -68.75
N ARG A 175 16.20 22.15 -67.74
CA ARG A 175 17.44 21.65 -67.15
C ARG A 175 17.37 20.13 -66.97
N PRO A 176 18.34 19.38 -67.50
CA PRO A 176 18.40 17.93 -67.35
C PRO A 176 18.64 17.56 -65.88
N PHE A 177 17.73 16.76 -65.33
CA PHE A 177 17.81 16.22 -63.98
C PHE A 177 18.93 15.17 -63.95
N LYS A 178 19.98 15.41 -63.17
CA LYS A 178 20.95 14.37 -62.80
C LYS A 178 20.37 13.58 -61.62
N PRO A 179 20.25 12.25 -61.73
CA PRO A 179 19.84 11.42 -60.59
C PRO A 179 20.96 11.39 -59.55
N ALA A 180 20.70 11.94 -58.37
CA ALA A 180 21.53 11.70 -57.21
C ALA A 180 21.17 10.32 -56.66
N LEU A 181 22.11 9.38 -56.82
CA LEU A 181 22.16 8.10 -56.11
C LEU A 181 22.12 8.37 -54.60
N LEU A 182 20.99 8.04 -53.96
CA LEU A 182 20.85 7.99 -52.51
C LEU A 182 20.60 6.55 -52.11
N SER A 183 21.56 6.03 -51.34
CA SER A 183 21.64 4.66 -50.86
C SER A 183 20.44 4.28 -49.97
N PRO A 184 20.02 3.00 -49.99
CA PRO A 184 18.95 2.51 -49.12
C PRO A 184 19.44 2.47 -47.66
N VAL A 185 18.81 3.28 -46.80
CA VAL A 185 18.96 3.15 -45.34
C VAL A 185 18.11 1.97 -44.89
N PHE A 186 18.80 0.93 -44.45
CA PHE A 186 18.26 -0.31 -43.91
C PHE A 186 17.49 -0.01 -42.60
N PHE A 187 16.17 -0.13 -42.64
CA PHE A 187 15.32 0.00 -41.45
C PHE A 187 15.32 -1.36 -40.72
N GLN A 188 16.13 -1.48 -39.67
CA GLN A 188 16.17 -2.67 -38.82
C GLN A 188 14.86 -2.78 -38.03
N ARG A 189 14.14 -3.86 -38.31
CA ARG A 189 12.91 -4.30 -37.63
C ARG A 189 13.29 -4.77 -36.20
N PRO A 190 12.75 -4.19 -35.12
CA PRO A 190 13.00 -4.71 -33.78
C PRO A 190 12.40 -6.11 -33.65
N SER A 191 13.26 -7.05 -33.28
CA SER A 191 12.92 -8.44 -32.99
C SER A 191 12.05 -8.51 -31.74
N GLU A 192 10.91 -9.15 -31.96
CA GLU A 192 9.93 -9.66 -31.01
C GLU A 192 10.62 -10.49 -29.92
N LEU A 193 10.78 -9.91 -28.73
CA LEU A 193 11.34 -10.58 -27.56
C LEU A 193 10.20 -11.07 -26.65
N ASP A 194 10.06 -12.39 -26.64
CA ASP A 194 9.51 -13.26 -25.60
C ASP A 194 8.32 -12.79 -24.75
N LYS A 195 7.13 -13.23 -25.16
CA LYS A 195 5.99 -13.53 -24.27
C LYS A 195 5.82 -15.04 -24.14
N LYS A 196 6.72 -15.70 -23.40
CA LYS A 196 6.53 -17.09 -22.94
C LYS A 196 6.99 -17.23 -21.49
N HIS A 197 6.21 -16.73 -20.52
CA HIS A 197 6.18 -17.32 -19.18
C HIS A 197 5.03 -16.80 -18.31
N SER A 198 3.79 -17.24 -18.53
CA SER A 198 2.72 -17.02 -17.54
C SER A 198 1.54 -17.99 -17.71
N THR A 199 1.81 -19.30 -17.71
CA THR A 199 0.75 -20.32 -17.66
C THR A 199 0.91 -21.32 -16.50
N GLY A 200 1.95 -21.21 -15.66
CA GLY A 200 2.17 -22.16 -14.55
C GLY A 200 1.42 -21.86 -13.24
N ARG A 201 1.06 -20.60 -12.95
CA ARG A 201 0.62 -20.23 -11.59
C ARG A 201 -0.84 -20.53 -11.24
N LYS A 202 -1.64 -21.02 -12.19
CA LYS A 202 -3.07 -21.30 -11.97
C LYS A 202 -3.34 -22.70 -11.45
N GLN A 203 -2.41 -23.65 -11.58
CA GLN A 203 -2.63 -25.02 -11.10
C GLN A 203 -2.35 -25.17 -9.60
N ASP A 204 -1.38 -24.44 -9.05
CA ASP A 204 -1.02 -24.55 -7.61
C ASP A 204 -2.13 -24.02 -6.69
N LEU A 205 -2.82 -22.94 -7.08
CA LEU A 205 -3.93 -22.37 -6.29
C LEU A 205 -5.16 -23.30 -6.22
N LEU A 206 -5.37 -24.15 -7.23
CA LEU A 206 -6.50 -25.10 -7.24
C LEU A 206 -6.24 -26.31 -6.32
N GLN A 207 -4.97 -26.68 -6.13
CA GLN A 207 -4.59 -27.77 -5.25
C GLN A 207 -4.65 -27.37 -3.77
N GLU A 208 -4.34 -26.11 -3.44
CA GLU A 208 -4.41 -25.59 -2.07
C GLU A 208 -5.86 -25.39 -1.56
N LEU A 209 -6.80 -25.03 -2.46
CA LEU A 209 -8.22 -24.87 -2.11
C LEU A 209 -8.91 -26.21 -1.80
N ASN A 210 -8.49 -27.31 -2.43
CA ASN A 210 -9.04 -28.64 -2.14
C ASN A 210 -8.56 -29.21 -0.79
N ALA A 211 -7.35 -28.86 -0.32
CA ALA A 211 -6.85 -29.32 0.97
C ALA A 211 -7.61 -28.70 2.16
N ARG A 212 -8.04 -27.44 2.07
CA ARG A 212 -8.78 -26.76 3.15
C ARG A 212 -10.22 -27.24 3.32
N LYS A 213 -10.82 -27.86 2.30
CA LYS A 213 -12.22 -28.30 2.37
C LYS A 213 -12.41 -29.57 3.23
N ILE A 214 -11.35 -30.34 3.46
CA ILE A 214 -11.42 -31.58 4.25
C ILE A 214 -11.32 -31.30 5.76
N SER A 215 -10.65 -30.22 6.17
CA SER A 215 -10.45 -29.89 7.59
C SER A 215 -11.64 -29.22 8.29
N SER A 216 -12.68 -28.82 7.55
CA SER A 216 -13.83 -28.06 8.10
C SER A 216 -15.05 -28.92 8.47
N LEU A 217 -15.01 -30.23 8.28
CA LEU A 217 -16.17 -31.13 8.49
C LEU A 217 -16.07 -32.01 9.76
N GLY A 218 -15.04 -31.84 10.59
CA GLY A 218 -14.77 -32.71 11.74
C GLY A 218 -14.84 -32.01 13.10
N GLY A 219 -15.86 -31.20 13.38
CA GLY A 219 -15.90 -30.39 14.61
C GLY A 219 -17.30 -30.08 15.13
N THR A 220 -18.19 -31.06 15.20
CA THR A 220 -19.38 -31.01 16.07
C THR A 220 -19.42 -32.28 16.89
N GLY A 221 -18.84 -32.21 18.09
CA GLY A 221 -18.83 -33.28 19.08
C GLY A 221 -18.70 -32.66 20.47
N ASP A 222 -19.85 -32.61 21.14
CA ASP A 222 -20.05 -32.86 22.57
C ASP A 222 -19.65 -31.85 23.66
N SER A 223 -20.69 -31.49 24.43
CA SER A 223 -20.81 -31.42 25.92
C SER A 223 -21.47 -30.10 26.32
N LEU A 224 -22.75 -30.01 26.72
CA LEU A 224 -23.47 -30.70 27.80
C LEU A 224 -22.74 -30.60 29.15
N ALA A 225 -22.96 -29.48 29.85
CA ALA A 225 -23.14 -29.35 31.29
C ALA A 225 -23.80 -28.00 31.59
#